data_AF-A0AAU9L2X6-F1
#
_entry.id   AF-A0AAU9L2X6-F1
#
_cell.length_a   1.000
_cell.length_b   1.000
_cell.length_c   1.000
_cell.angle_alpha   90.00
_cell.angle_beta   90.00
_cell.angle_gamma   90.00
#
_symmetry.space_group_name_H-M   'P 1'
#
loop_
_entity.id
_entity.type
_entity.pdbx_description
1 polymer ?
#
loop_
_entity_poly.entity_id
_entity_poly.type
_entity_poly.pdbx_seq_one_letter_code
_entity_poly.pdbx_strand_id
1 'polypeptide(L)'
;MVMAHTCWWFSTWKKLDLEWQEGCTRGQKQLAKVADSVQKSTYLTGEHWGSLADCGTLQSLASSRLWDLAHRCCNRLQGEVDGLADVYMRMRHLLSDERANTLDEKQRQRYEMMLFEVLTMYEHELVAKSLIASDIFECSKHDTVTIYVASWQMQPHINRQRLEELEMIIQNDYHYNQMLR
;
A
#
# COMPACT_ATOMS: atom_id res chain seq x y z
N MET A 1 -18.69 -7.09 -24.78
CA MET A 1 -18.96 -5.73 -25.28
C MET A 1 -17.89 -4.82 -24.68
N VAL A 2 -16.89 -4.41 -25.46
CA VAL A 2 -15.77 -3.62 -24.94
C VAL A 2 -16.25 -2.18 -24.80
N MET A 3 -16.40 -1.70 -23.56
CA MET A 3 -16.82 -0.33 -23.28
C MET A 3 -15.73 0.63 -23.78
N ALA A 4 -16.06 1.46 -24.78
CA ALA A 4 -15.20 2.57 -25.16
C ALA A 4 -15.28 3.62 -24.04
N HIS A 5 -14.34 3.56 -23.10
CA HIS A 5 -14.30 4.47 -21.95
C HIS A 5 -14.06 5.90 -22.45
N THR A 6 -14.98 6.81 -22.14
CA THR A 6 -14.84 8.27 -22.33
C THR A 6 -13.63 8.83 -21.57
N CYS A 7 -13.24 8.18 -20.48
CA CYS A 7 -12.02 8.47 -19.72
C CYS A 7 -10.95 7.41 -20.03
N TRP A 8 -9.84 7.82 -20.65
CA TRP A 8 -8.82 6.90 -21.18
C TRP A 8 -8.10 6.08 -20.09
N TRP A 9 -7.89 6.67 -18.92
CA TRP A 9 -7.11 6.07 -17.83
C TRP A 9 -7.95 5.21 -16.88
N PHE A 10 -9.27 5.38 -16.85
CA PHE A 10 -10.12 4.82 -15.78
C PHE A 10 -10.03 3.30 -15.64
N SER A 11 -10.17 2.58 -16.76
CA SER A 11 -10.12 1.11 -16.76
C SER A 11 -8.75 0.55 -16.37
N THR A 12 -7.68 1.22 -16.79
CA THR A 12 -6.30 0.84 -16.45
C THR A 12 -6.02 1.15 -14.99
N TRP A 13 -6.44 2.32 -14.50
CA TRP A 13 -6.32 2.68 -13.09
C TRP A 13 -7.04 1.69 -12.17
N LYS A 14 -8.27 1.26 -12.50
CA LYS A 14 -8.99 0.26 -11.71
C LYS A 14 -8.20 -1.05 -11.53
N LYS A 15 -7.47 -1.49 -12.56
CA LYS A 15 -6.59 -2.67 -12.46
C LYS A 15 -5.40 -2.40 -11.56
N LEU A 16 -4.78 -1.23 -11.70
CA LEU A 16 -3.65 -0.81 -10.87
C LEU A 16 -4.06 -0.62 -9.39
N ASP A 17 -5.29 -0.16 -9.10
CA ASP A 17 -5.80 -0.09 -7.73
C ASP A 17 -5.88 -1.50 -7.10
N LEU A 18 -6.35 -2.49 -7.85
CA LEU A 18 -6.37 -3.87 -7.34
C LEU A 18 -4.95 -4.37 -7.04
N GLU A 19 -4.01 -4.16 -7.95
CA GLU A 19 -2.59 -4.49 -7.74
C GLU A 19 -2.02 -3.77 -6.49
N TRP A 20 -2.39 -2.50 -6.29
CA TRP A 20 -2.05 -1.72 -5.10
C TRP A 20 -2.60 -2.36 -3.82
N GLN A 21 -3.88 -2.71 -3.79
CA GLN A 21 -4.50 -3.35 -2.62
C GLN A 21 -3.86 -4.69 -2.26
N GLU A 22 -3.51 -5.48 -3.26
CA GLU A 22 -2.79 -6.72 -3.06
C GLU A 22 -1.40 -6.47 -2.46
N GLY A 23 -0.67 -5.47 -2.95
CA GLY A 23 0.61 -5.02 -2.37
C GLY A 23 0.46 -4.58 -0.92
N CYS A 24 -0.53 -3.75 -0.61
CA CYS A 24 -0.85 -3.32 0.75
C CYS A 24 -1.12 -4.51 1.67
N THR A 25 -1.87 -5.51 1.19
CA THR A 25 -2.18 -6.73 1.94
C THR A 25 -0.93 -7.58 2.19
N ARG A 26 -0.03 -7.69 1.22
CA ARG A 26 1.25 -8.40 1.41
C ARG A 26 2.16 -7.68 2.40
N GLY A 27 2.28 -6.35 2.31
CA GLY A 27 3.04 -5.54 3.27
C GLY A 27 2.50 -5.67 4.70
N GLN A 28 1.18 -5.63 4.88
CA GLN A 28 0.52 -5.87 6.17
C GLN A 28 0.88 -7.24 6.75
N LYS A 29 0.93 -8.29 5.92
CA LYS A 29 1.35 -9.64 6.36
C LYS A 29 2.82 -9.67 6.80
N GLN A 30 3.72 -8.90 6.18
CA GLN A 30 5.11 -8.83 6.65
C GLN A 30 5.20 -8.08 7.97
N LEU A 31 4.52 -6.95 8.12
CA LEU A 31 4.45 -6.19 9.38
C LEU A 31 3.94 -7.04 10.54
N ALA A 32 2.87 -7.81 10.33
CA ALA A 32 2.34 -8.71 11.35
C ALA A 32 3.36 -9.78 11.79
N LYS A 33 4.17 -10.29 10.87
CA LYS A 33 5.25 -11.25 11.19
C LYS A 33 6.39 -10.60 11.97
N VAL A 34 6.72 -9.34 11.66
CA VAL A 34 7.68 -8.57 12.46
C VAL A 34 7.14 -8.39 13.88
N ALA A 35 5.87 -7.97 14.02
CA ALA A 35 5.22 -7.78 15.32
C ALA A 35 5.28 -9.07 16.16
N ASP A 36 4.87 -10.20 15.58
CA ASP A 36 4.90 -11.52 16.22
C ASP A 36 6.32 -11.94 16.64
N SER A 37 7.32 -11.70 15.78
CA SER A 37 8.72 -12.02 16.09
C SER A 37 9.27 -11.19 17.24
N VAL A 38 8.97 -9.89 17.25
CA VAL A 38 9.37 -8.97 18.34
C VAL A 38 8.63 -9.32 19.64
N GLN A 39 7.33 -9.62 19.58
CA GLN A 39 6.54 -10.04 20.75
C GLN A 39 7.13 -11.30 21.40
N LYS A 40 7.43 -12.31 20.58
CA LYS A 40 8.04 -13.57 21.04
C LYS A 40 9.42 -13.34 21.62
N SER A 41 10.23 -12.46 21.02
CA SER A 41 11.53 -12.10 21.59
C SER A 41 11.38 -11.48 22.98
N THR A 42 10.45 -10.54 23.15
CA THR A 42 10.17 -9.93 24.46
C THR A 42 9.75 -10.97 25.50
N TYR A 43 8.92 -11.95 25.10
CA TYR A 43 8.50 -13.04 25.99
C TYR A 43 9.65 -13.96 26.39
N LEU A 44 10.55 -14.31 25.45
CA LEU A 44 11.74 -15.13 25.71
C LEU A 44 12.73 -14.49 26.68
N THR A 45 12.77 -13.16 26.71
CA THR A 45 13.66 -12.38 27.60
C THR A 45 12.99 -11.94 28.90
N GLY A 46 11.68 -12.20 29.06
CA GLY A 46 10.91 -11.80 30.23
C GLY A 46 11.07 -12.76 31.42
N GLU A 47 10.76 -12.27 32.62
CA GLU A 47 10.81 -13.03 33.88
C GLU A 47 9.89 -14.28 33.89
N HIS A 48 8.93 -14.33 32.97
CA HIS A 48 7.98 -15.42 32.78
C HIS A 48 8.63 -16.72 32.29
N TRP A 49 9.88 -16.67 31.83
CA TRP A 49 10.61 -17.83 31.27
C TRP A 49 11.06 -18.87 32.33
N GLY A 50 10.94 -18.55 33.63
CA GLY A 50 11.00 -19.52 34.74
C GLY A 50 12.16 -20.54 34.68
N SER A 51 11.83 -21.83 34.91
CA SER A 51 12.76 -22.98 35.03
C SER A 51 13.60 -23.30 33.78
N LEU A 52 13.40 -22.60 32.65
CA LEU A 52 14.17 -22.75 31.40
C LEU A 52 15.24 -21.65 31.23
N ALA A 53 15.33 -20.70 32.17
CA ALA A 53 16.39 -19.69 32.20
C ALA A 53 17.80 -20.29 32.26
N ASP A 54 17.94 -21.50 32.81
CA ASP A 54 19.20 -22.24 32.89
C ASP A 54 19.67 -22.77 31.52
N CYS A 55 18.82 -22.72 30.49
CA CYS A 55 19.16 -23.09 29.10
C CYS A 55 19.54 -21.85 28.26
N GLY A 56 20.52 -21.07 28.71
CA GLY A 56 20.97 -19.84 28.02
C GLY A 56 21.36 -20.03 26.54
N THR A 57 21.88 -21.20 26.18
CA THR A 57 22.15 -21.55 24.77
C THR A 57 20.87 -21.67 23.94
N LEU A 58 19.80 -22.23 24.51
CA LEU A 58 18.51 -22.36 23.83
C LEU A 58 17.82 -21.00 23.68
N GLN A 59 17.88 -20.18 24.73
CA GLN A 59 17.34 -18.82 24.71
C GLN A 59 18.05 -17.96 23.63
N SER A 60 19.38 -17.94 23.63
CA SER A 60 20.16 -17.18 22.65
C SER A 60 19.91 -17.63 21.21
N LEU A 61 19.84 -18.95 20.97
CA LEU A 61 19.50 -19.51 19.65
C LEU A 61 18.06 -19.12 19.21
N ALA A 62 17.09 -19.21 20.11
CA ALA A 62 15.70 -18.87 19.81
C ALA A 62 15.53 -17.37 19.51
N SER A 63 16.13 -16.50 20.33
CA SER A 63 16.13 -15.06 20.10
C SER A 63 16.81 -14.69 18.79
N SER A 64 18.00 -15.25 18.50
CA SER A 64 18.70 -15.02 17.23
C SER A 64 17.84 -15.40 16.03
N ARG A 65 17.17 -16.57 16.05
CA ARG A 65 16.28 -16.99 14.96
C ARG A 65 15.06 -16.09 14.77
N LEU A 66 14.50 -15.55 15.85
CA LEU A 66 13.38 -14.61 15.78
C LEU A 66 13.83 -13.26 15.21
N TRP A 67 15.01 -12.77 15.59
CA TRP A 67 15.57 -11.56 15.00
C TRP A 67 15.90 -11.73 13.52
N ASP A 68 16.46 -12.87 13.12
CA ASP A 68 16.69 -13.19 11.70
C ASP A 68 15.37 -13.22 10.90
N LEU A 69 14.30 -13.75 11.51
CA LEU A 69 12.98 -13.78 10.89
C LEU A 69 12.40 -12.36 10.75
N ALA A 70 12.46 -11.56 11.81
CA ALA A 70 12.03 -10.17 11.81
C ALA A 70 12.76 -9.38 10.71
N HIS A 71 14.09 -9.49 10.65
CA HIS A 71 14.91 -8.80 9.66
C HIS A 71 14.59 -9.22 8.21
N ARG A 72 14.39 -10.52 7.97
CA ARG A 72 13.91 -11.01 6.65
C ARG A 72 12.54 -10.45 6.30
N CYS A 73 11.63 -10.31 7.27
CA CYS A 73 10.33 -9.71 7.05
C CYS A 73 10.41 -8.21 6.78
N CYS A 74 11.31 -7.46 7.45
CA CYS A 74 11.58 -6.05 7.13
C CYS A 74 12.11 -5.90 5.69
N ASN A 75 13.07 -6.73 5.27
CA ASN A 75 13.56 -6.74 3.89
C ASN A 75 12.45 -7.03 2.87
N ARG A 76 11.55 -7.98 3.17
CA ARG A 76 10.39 -8.25 2.32
C ARG A 76 9.42 -7.09 2.30
N LEU A 77 9.18 -6.44 3.44
CA LEU A 77 8.33 -5.26 3.52
C LEU A 77 8.87 -4.12 2.63
N GLN A 78 10.18 -3.88 2.65
CA GLN A 78 10.81 -2.92 1.74
C GLN A 78 10.53 -3.29 0.27
N GLY A 79 10.68 -4.57 -0.09
CA GLY A 79 10.34 -5.04 -1.44
C GLY A 79 8.85 -4.85 -1.80
N GLU A 80 7.94 -4.94 -0.84
CA GLU A 80 6.52 -4.62 -1.09
C GLU A 80 6.32 -3.11 -1.31
N VAL A 81 7.04 -2.24 -0.60
CA VAL A 81 7.02 -0.78 -0.83
C VAL A 81 7.59 -0.44 -2.20
N ASP A 82 8.69 -1.05 -2.60
CA ASP A 82 9.27 -0.87 -3.94
C ASP A 82 8.26 -1.29 -5.02
N GLY A 83 7.55 -2.41 -4.80
CA GLY A 83 6.47 -2.85 -5.68
C GLY A 83 5.28 -1.88 -5.73
N LEU A 84 4.91 -1.24 -4.62
CA LEU A 84 3.91 -0.16 -4.61
C LEU A 84 4.40 1.06 -5.38
N ALA A 85 5.68 1.42 -5.28
CA ALA A 85 6.28 2.50 -6.05
C ALA A 85 6.21 2.23 -7.56
N ASP A 86 6.47 0.99 -7.99
CA ASP A 86 6.32 0.58 -9.39
C ASP A 86 4.86 0.71 -9.88
N VAL A 87 3.88 0.29 -9.06
CA VAL A 87 2.46 0.48 -9.38
C VAL A 87 2.12 1.96 -9.49
N TYR A 88 2.58 2.79 -8.56
CA TYR A 88 2.37 4.24 -8.60
C TYR A 88 3.00 4.88 -9.84
N MET A 89 4.21 4.47 -10.23
CA MET A 89 4.85 4.95 -11.46
C MET A 89 4.02 4.59 -12.70
N ARG A 90 3.47 3.37 -12.75
CA ARG A 90 2.53 2.97 -13.82
C ARG A 90 1.24 3.79 -13.80
N MET A 91 0.70 4.15 -12.64
CA MET A 91 -0.44 5.06 -12.53
C MET A 91 -0.09 6.45 -13.05
N ARG A 92 1.08 6.99 -12.68
CA ARG A 92 1.56 8.30 -13.12
C ARG A 92 1.76 8.36 -14.64
N HIS A 93 2.23 7.27 -15.26
CA HIS A 93 2.37 7.17 -16.71
C HIS A 93 1.04 7.28 -17.47
N LEU A 94 -0.11 7.10 -16.83
CA LEU A 94 -1.42 7.31 -17.47
C LEU A 94 -1.65 8.76 -17.91
N LEU A 95 -0.95 9.72 -17.31
CA LEU A 95 -0.96 11.13 -17.74
C LEU A 95 -0.30 11.36 -19.10
N SER A 96 0.55 10.44 -19.55
CA SER A 96 1.29 10.54 -20.82
C SER A 96 0.73 9.63 -21.91
N ASP A 97 -0.44 9.03 -21.70
CA ASP A 97 -1.07 8.13 -22.65
C ASP A 97 -1.56 8.92 -23.88
N GLU A 98 -1.10 8.53 -25.07
CA GLU A 98 -1.45 9.16 -26.35
C GLU A 98 -2.96 9.12 -26.65
N ARG A 99 -3.70 8.19 -26.02
CA ARG A 99 -5.18 8.14 -26.12
C ARG A 99 -5.82 9.44 -25.65
N ALA A 100 -5.20 10.18 -24.75
CA ALA A 100 -5.68 11.50 -24.30
C ALA A 100 -5.76 12.52 -25.44
N ASN A 101 -4.90 12.41 -26.47
CA ASN A 101 -4.86 13.33 -27.61
C ASN A 101 -6.08 13.22 -28.53
N THR A 102 -6.91 12.19 -28.36
CA THR A 102 -8.14 11.98 -29.13
C THR A 102 -9.36 12.69 -28.56
N LEU A 103 -9.23 13.28 -27.36
CA LEU A 103 -10.32 13.97 -26.66
C LEU A 103 -10.28 15.48 -26.93
N ASP A 104 -11.44 16.13 -26.78
CA ASP A 104 -11.50 17.59 -26.73
C ASP A 104 -10.67 18.13 -25.55
N GLU A 105 -10.04 19.28 -25.74
CA GLU A 105 -9.10 19.86 -24.78
C GLU A 105 -9.75 20.10 -23.40
N LYS A 106 -11.00 20.56 -23.37
CA LYS A 106 -11.72 20.80 -22.11
C LYS A 106 -12.02 19.49 -21.39
N GLN A 107 -12.38 18.45 -22.14
CA GLN A 107 -12.67 17.12 -21.60
C GLN A 107 -11.39 16.45 -21.08
N ARG A 108 -10.29 16.55 -21.83
CA ARG A 108 -8.95 16.09 -21.44
C ARG A 108 -8.55 16.72 -20.10
N GLN A 109 -8.52 18.05 -20.02
CA GLN A 109 -8.14 18.78 -18.80
C GLN A 109 -8.99 18.38 -17.58
N ARG A 110 -10.29 18.18 -17.75
CA ARG A 110 -11.18 17.74 -16.67
C ARG A 110 -10.77 16.36 -16.13
N TYR A 111 -10.55 15.38 -17.01
CA TYR A 111 -10.14 14.04 -16.60
C TYR A 111 -8.69 13.98 -16.11
N GLU A 112 -7.79 14.83 -16.62
CA GLU A 112 -6.44 14.98 -16.06
C GLU A 112 -6.49 15.48 -14.62
N MET A 113 -7.31 16.49 -14.34
CA MET A 113 -7.46 17.03 -12.98
C MET A 113 -7.99 15.97 -12.00
N MET A 114 -8.94 15.14 -12.45
CA MET A 114 -9.40 13.99 -11.65
C MET A 114 -8.28 12.96 -11.43
N LEU A 115 -7.49 12.65 -12.45
CA LEU A 115 -6.36 11.72 -12.31
C LEU A 115 -5.27 12.28 -11.38
N PHE A 116 -4.97 13.57 -11.44
CA PHE A 116 -4.05 14.22 -10.51
C PHE A 116 -4.53 14.08 -9.06
N GLU A 117 -5.82 14.33 -8.81
CA GLU A 117 -6.41 14.14 -7.48
C GLU A 117 -6.23 12.71 -6.98
N VAL A 118 -6.49 11.72 -7.84
CA VAL A 118 -6.25 10.31 -7.55
C VAL A 118 -4.78 10.06 -7.23
N LEU A 119 -3.86 10.48 -8.10
CA LEU A 119 -2.42 10.25 -7.92
C LEU A 119 -1.89 10.86 -6.62
N THR A 120 -2.35 12.05 -6.22
CA THR A 120 -1.96 12.68 -4.95
C THR A 120 -2.34 11.81 -3.74
N MET A 121 -3.50 11.15 -3.77
CA MET A 121 -3.90 10.22 -2.70
C MET A 121 -2.96 9.02 -2.59
N TYR A 122 -2.61 8.41 -3.73
CA TYR A 122 -1.67 7.26 -3.76
C TYR A 122 -0.24 7.67 -3.40
N GLU A 123 0.21 8.85 -3.79
CA GLU A 123 1.53 9.38 -3.43
C GLU A 123 1.66 9.55 -1.91
N HIS A 124 0.66 10.18 -1.27
CA HIS A 124 0.67 10.33 0.18
C HIS A 124 0.68 8.98 0.89
N GLU A 125 -0.10 8.00 0.42
CA GLU A 125 -0.08 6.66 0.99
C GLU A 125 1.29 5.97 0.78
N LEU A 126 1.89 6.09 -0.40
CA LEU A 126 3.21 5.53 -0.69
C LEU A 126 4.27 6.07 0.26
N VAL A 127 4.30 7.40 0.45
CA VAL A 127 5.24 8.07 1.34
C VAL A 127 5.04 7.56 2.78
N ALA A 128 3.80 7.52 3.25
CA ALA A 128 3.50 7.07 4.61
C ALA A 128 3.93 5.61 4.85
N LYS A 129 3.70 4.71 3.88
CA LYS A 129 4.14 3.31 3.95
C LYS A 129 5.66 3.17 3.85
N SER A 130 6.32 4.00 3.05
CA SER A 130 7.78 4.03 2.94
C SER A 130 8.44 4.45 4.25
N LEU A 131 7.86 5.42 4.95
CA LEU A 131 8.33 5.84 6.27
C LEU A 131 8.22 4.71 7.30
N ILE A 132 7.11 3.97 7.30
CA ILE A 132 6.94 2.79 8.17
C ILE A 132 7.98 1.72 7.85
N ALA A 133 8.18 1.41 6.56
CA ALA A 133 9.14 0.38 6.13
C ALA A 133 10.59 0.76 6.47
N SER A 134 10.95 2.04 6.37
CA SER A 134 12.27 2.53 6.75
C SER A 134 12.50 2.45 8.26
N ASP A 135 11.53 2.85 9.08
CA ASP A 135 11.71 2.93 10.53
C ASP A 135 11.70 1.56 11.21
N ILE A 136 10.90 0.61 10.69
CA ILE A 136 10.72 -0.69 11.35
C ILE A 136 11.99 -1.56 11.39
N PHE A 137 13.00 -1.26 10.57
CA PHE A 137 14.31 -1.92 10.64
C PHE A 137 15.01 -1.72 11.97
N GLU A 138 14.78 -0.58 12.63
CA GLU A 138 15.42 -0.20 13.90
C GLU A 138 14.50 -0.46 15.10
N CYS A 139 13.28 -0.93 14.85
CA CYS A 139 12.26 -1.07 15.88
C CYS A 139 12.43 -2.36 16.69
N SER A 140 12.78 -2.19 17.97
CA SER A 140 12.90 -3.30 18.94
C SER A 140 11.73 -3.43 19.91
N LYS A 141 10.82 -2.45 19.92
CA LYS A 141 9.67 -2.42 20.84
C LYS A 141 8.40 -2.92 20.16
N HIS A 142 7.79 -3.95 20.75
CA HIS A 142 6.56 -4.54 20.24
C HIS A 142 5.41 -3.51 20.08
N ASP A 143 5.24 -2.61 21.05
CA ASP A 143 4.15 -1.64 21.03
C ASP A 143 4.28 -0.67 19.84
N THR A 144 5.50 -0.25 19.51
CA THR A 144 5.79 0.56 18.33
C THR A 144 5.48 -0.18 17.04
N VAL A 145 5.87 -1.46 16.93
CA VAL A 145 5.52 -2.29 15.76
C VAL A 145 4.00 -2.45 15.63
N THR A 146 3.29 -2.60 16.74
CA THR A 146 1.81 -2.69 16.75
C THR A 146 1.16 -1.41 16.25
N ILE A 147 1.71 -0.24 16.63
CA ILE A 147 1.28 1.05 16.08
C ILE A 147 1.49 1.07 14.57
N TYR A 148 2.65 0.61 14.05
CA TYR A 148 2.89 0.55 12.61
C TYR A 148 1.95 -0.40 11.86
N VAL A 149 1.62 -1.56 12.44
CA VAL A 149 0.59 -2.45 11.88
C VAL A 149 -0.75 -1.73 11.80
N ALA A 150 -1.15 -1.02 12.85
CA ALA A 150 -2.39 -0.25 12.86
C ALA A 150 -2.35 0.90 11.85
N SER A 151 -1.28 1.69 11.81
CA SER A 151 -1.10 2.79 10.87
C SER A 151 -1.14 2.31 9.42
N TRP A 152 -0.52 1.18 9.11
CA TRP A 152 -0.56 0.60 7.77
C TRP A 152 -1.98 0.26 7.31
N GLN A 153 -2.85 -0.15 8.23
CA GLN A 153 -4.25 -0.51 7.98
C GLN A 153 -5.21 0.69 8.02
N MET A 154 -4.93 1.66 8.89
CA MET A 154 -5.84 2.73 9.27
C MET A 154 -5.53 4.05 8.57
N GLN A 155 -4.48 4.15 7.76
CA GLN A 155 -4.16 5.35 6.99
C GLN A 155 -5.20 5.60 5.88
N PRO A 156 -6.06 6.63 5.98
CA PRO A 156 -7.06 6.91 4.96
C PRO A 156 -6.51 7.93 3.96
N HIS A 157 -5.26 7.76 3.51
CA HIS A 157 -4.69 8.66 2.48
C HIS A 157 -5.43 8.52 1.16
N ILE A 158 -5.92 7.32 0.87
CA ILE A 158 -6.89 7.09 -0.19
C ILE A 158 -8.30 7.29 0.35
N ASN A 159 -8.93 8.39 -0.06
CA ASN A 159 -10.33 8.65 0.22
C ASN A 159 -11.21 7.81 -0.71
N ARG A 160 -11.67 6.65 -0.23
CA ARG A 160 -12.52 5.72 -0.99
C ARG A 160 -13.84 6.34 -1.45
N GLN A 161 -14.49 7.10 -0.57
CA GLN A 161 -15.71 7.81 -0.92
C GLN A 161 -15.47 8.77 -2.10
N ARG A 162 -14.34 9.49 -2.08
CA ARG A 162 -13.99 10.37 -3.19
C ARG A 162 -13.72 9.62 -4.49
N LEU A 163 -13.07 8.45 -4.43
CA LEU A 163 -12.88 7.60 -5.60
C LEU A 163 -14.22 7.11 -6.20
N GLU A 164 -15.18 6.77 -5.35
CA GLU A 164 -16.53 6.38 -5.77
C GLU A 164 -17.27 7.55 -6.44
N GLU A 165 -17.17 8.76 -5.89
CA GLU A 165 -17.73 9.98 -6.51
C GLU A 165 -17.13 10.24 -7.90
N LEU A 166 -15.80 10.14 -8.03
CA LEU A 166 -15.11 10.32 -9.31
C LEU A 166 -15.54 9.27 -10.34
N GLU A 167 -15.67 8.02 -9.92
CA GLU A 167 -16.21 6.93 -10.74
C GLU A 167 -17.63 7.24 -11.22
N MET A 168 -18.52 7.67 -10.33
CA MET A 168 -19.88 8.05 -10.70
C MET A 168 -19.92 9.19 -11.71
N ILE A 169 -19.05 10.20 -11.56
CA ILE A 169 -18.93 11.29 -12.53
C ILE A 169 -18.51 10.77 -13.90
N ILE A 170 -17.49 9.90 -13.96
CA ILE A 170 -16.99 9.33 -15.22
C ILE A 170 -18.06 8.46 -15.90
N GLN A 171 -18.82 7.67 -15.12
CA GLN A 171 -19.92 6.85 -15.63
C GLN A 171 -21.09 7.69 -16.14
N ASN A 172 -21.44 8.77 -15.44
CA ASN A 172 -22.49 9.69 -15.87
C ASN A 172 -22.12 10.40 -17.17
N ASP A 173 -20.88 10.88 -17.29
CA ASP A 173 -20.38 11.50 -18.52
C ASP A 173 -20.50 10.53 -19.72
N TYR A 174 -20.20 9.24 -19.52
CA TYR A 174 -20.39 8.23 -20.55
C TYR A 174 -21.86 8.09 -20.95
N HIS A 175 -22.77 8.02 -19.97
CA HIS A 175 -24.20 7.85 -20.22
C HIS A 175 -24.79 9.02 -21.04
N TYR A 176 -24.46 10.26 -20.67
CA TYR A 176 -24.93 11.43 -21.42
C TYR A 176 -24.33 11.52 -22.83
N ASN A 177 -23.06 11.16 -23.00
CA ASN A 177 -22.43 11.13 -24.32
C ASN A 177 -23.00 10.06 -25.25
N GLN A 178 -23.60 8.99 -24.71
CA GLN A 178 -24.32 7.99 -25.50
C GLN A 178 -25.73 8.42 -25.89
N MET A 179 -26.42 9.21 -25.06
CA MET A 179 -27.77 9.71 -25.38
C MET A 179 -27.78 10.85 -26.41
N LEU A 180 -26.67 11.58 -26.55
CA LEU A 180 -26.52 12.70 -27.47
C LEU A 180 -25.96 12.30 -28.85
N ARG A 181 -25.68 11.01 -29.08
CA ARG A 181 -25.26 10.44 -30.36
C ARG A 181 -26.39 9.62 -30.98
#